data_AF-A0A193BSA6-F1
#
_entry.id   AF-A0A193BSA6-F1
#
_cell.length_a   1.000
_cell.length_b   1.000
_cell.length_c   1.000
_cell.angle_alpha   90.00
_cell.angle_beta   90.00
_cell.angle_gamma   90.00
#
_symmetry.space_group_name_H-M   'P 1'
#
loop_
_entity.id
_entity.type
_entity.pdbx_description
1 polymer ?
#
loop_
_entity_poly.entity_id
_entity_poly.type
_entity_poly.pdbx_seq_one_letter_code
_entity_poly.pdbx_strand_id
1 'polypeptide(L)'
;MLKGFKDFLMRGNVVDLAVAVVIGAAFTSIVTAFTNGLIKPLINTIGGSDAAKGLGFNILSANDATFLDFGGVINAAINFVLVAAVVYFVIVLPVKHIQERRKRGEEAGPTEPTDVELLTEIRDLLRAQQNRQG
;
A
#
# COMPACT_ATOMS: atom_id res chain seq x y z
N MET A 1 -33.15 6.14 -10.03
CA MET A 1 -32.12 5.39 -9.26
C MET A 1 -30.74 5.47 -9.91
N LEU A 2 -30.59 5.17 -11.21
CA LEU A 2 -29.33 5.29 -11.95
C LEU A 2 -28.65 6.69 -11.87
N LYS A 3 -29.44 7.78 -11.91
CA LYS A 3 -28.91 9.14 -11.76
C LYS A 3 -28.33 9.41 -10.37
N GLY A 4 -29.05 9.04 -9.31
CA GLY A 4 -28.57 9.15 -7.92
C GLY A 4 -27.39 8.24 -7.59
N PHE A 5 -27.29 7.08 -8.26
CA PHE A 5 -26.11 6.20 -8.16
C PHE A 5 -24.89 6.82 -8.86
N LYS A 6 -25.07 7.41 -10.05
CA LYS A 6 -24.00 8.18 -10.72
C LYS A 6 -23.54 9.35 -9.85
N ASP A 7 -24.46 10.12 -9.26
CA ASP A 7 -24.12 11.26 -8.40
C ASP A 7 -23.44 10.82 -7.08
N PHE A 8 -23.70 9.59 -6.60
CA PHE A 8 -22.98 8.99 -5.49
C PHE A 8 -21.54 8.61 -5.88
N LEU A 9 -21.36 7.97 -7.04
CA LEU A 9 -20.03 7.62 -7.56
C LEU A 9 -19.20 8.86 -7.92
N MET A 10 -19.83 9.90 -8.46
CA MET A 10 -19.11 11.12 -8.83
C MET A 10 -18.62 11.93 -7.62
N ARG A 11 -18.94 11.53 -6.38
CA ARG A 11 -18.23 12.04 -5.21
C ARG A 11 -16.81 11.49 -5.25
N GLY A 12 -15.84 12.35 -5.61
CA GLY A 12 -14.43 11.97 -5.83
C GLY A 12 -13.83 11.06 -4.74
N ASN A 13 -14.13 11.34 -3.47
CA ASN A 13 -13.67 10.52 -2.34
C ASN A 13 -14.08 9.03 -2.42
N VAL A 14 -15.21 8.70 -3.06
CA VAL A 14 -15.69 7.31 -3.20
C VAL A 14 -14.94 6.58 -4.30
N VAL A 15 -14.68 7.25 -5.42
CA VAL A 15 -13.96 6.66 -6.56
C VAL A 15 -12.50 6.44 -6.19
N ASP A 16 -11.84 7.41 -5.57
CA ASP A 16 -10.44 7.28 -5.16
C ASP A 16 -10.26 6.14 -4.15
N LEU A 17 -11.18 6.02 -3.18
CA LEU A 17 -11.18 4.93 -2.22
C LEU A 17 -11.42 3.58 -2.91
N ALA A 18 -12.39 3.50 -3.83
CA ALA A 18 -12.68 2.27 -4.56
C ALA A 18 -11.46 1.81 -5.39
N VAL A 19 -10.81 2.74 -6.09
CA VAL A 19 -9.59 2.46 -6.86
C VAL A 19 -8.47 1.99 -5.95
N ALA A 20 -8.24 2.66 -4.81
CA ALA A 20 -7.21 2.27 -3.85
C ALA A 20 -7.41 0.84 -3.32
N VAL A 21 -8.64 0.47 -2.96
CA VAL A 21 -8.96 -0.88 -2.46
C VAL A 21 -8.77 -1.94 -3.55
N VAL A 22 -9.25 -1.70 -4.77
CA VAL A 22 -9.12 -2.65 -5.88
C VAL A 22 -7.65 -2.88 -6.26
N ILE A 23 -6.86 -1.82 -6.37
CA ILE A 23 -5.43 -1.92 -6.69
C ILE A 23 -4.69 -2.64 -5.54
N GLY A 24 -4.98 -2.30 -4.28
CA GLY A 24 -4.36 -2.94 -3.12
C GLY A 24 -4.64 -4.44 -3.05
N ALA A 25 -5.88 -4.85 -3.33
CA ALA A 25 -6.28 -6.26 -3.40
C ALA A 25 -5.57 -6.98 -4.55
N ALA A 26 -5.60 -6.42 -5.76
CA ALA A 26 -4.95 -7.00 -6.94
C ALA A 26 -3.44 -7.20 -6.73
N PHE A 27 -2.77 -6.21 -6.15
CA PHE A 27 -1.35 -6.27 -5.84
C PHE A 27 -1.04 -7.39 -4.82
N THR A 28 -1.81 -7.46 -3.74
CA THR A 28 -1.67 -8.52 -2.72
C THR A 28 -1.86 -9.91 -3.32
N SER A 29 -2.82 -10.07 -4.24
CA SER A 29 -3.04 -11.33 -4.96
C SER A 29 -1.84 -11.75 -5.80
N ILE A 30 -1.16 -10.82 -6.48
CA ILE A 30 0.05 -11.10 -7.27
C ILE A 30 1.18 -11.61 -6.37
N VAL A 31 1.46 -10.92 -5.27
CA VAL A 31 2.53 -11.33 -4.34
C VAL A 31 2.20 -12.66 -3.69
N THR A 32 0.93 -12.87 -3.30
CA THR A 32 0.48 -14.15 -2.74
C THR A 32 0.60 -15.30 -3.73
N ALA A 33 0.27 -15.08 -5.00
CA ALA A 33 0.45 -16.08 -6.05
C ALA A 33 1.93 -16.42 -6.24
N PHE A 34 2.81 -15.41 -6.19
CA PHE A 34 4.26 -15.61 -6.23
C PHE A 34 4.76 -16.42 -5.03
N THR A 35 4.38 -16.06 -3.80
CA THR A 35 4.82 -16.80 -2.62
C THR A 35 4.28 -18.21 -2.60
N ASN A 36 3.02 -18.41 -2.94
CA ASN A 36 2.43 -19.75 -2.94
C ASN A 36 2.98 -20.63 -4.08
N GLY A 37 3.29 -20.03 -5.24
CA GLY A 37 3.79 -20.76 -6.40
C GLY A 37 5.28 -21.09 -6.33
N LEU A 38 6.09 -20.23 -5.70
CA LEU A 38 7.55 -20.36 -5.71
C LEU A 38 8.15 -20.54 -4.30
N ILE A 39 7.73 -19.74 -3.34
CA ILE A 39 8.33 -19.74 -1.99
C ILE A 39 7.83 -20.91 -1.15
N LYS A 40 6.52 -21.19 -1.15
CA LYS A 40 5.90 -22.28 -0.39
C LYS A 40 6.48 -23.66 -0.76
N PRO A 41 6.65 -24.03 -2.05
CA PRO A 41 7.31 -25.28 -2.41
C PRO A 41 8.74 -25.36 -1.87
N LEU A 42 9.52 -24.29 -1.96
CA LEU A 42 10.89 -24.24 -1.43
C LEU A 42 10.91 -24.45 0.09
N ILE A 43 10.01 -23.81 0.85
CA ILE A 43 9.87 -24.04 2.29
C ILE A 43 9.52 -25.50 2.59
N ASN A 44 8.57 -26.06 1.83
CA ASN A 44 8.13 -27.43 2.01
C ASN A 44 9.24 -28.45 1.72
N THR A 45 10.19 -28.17 0.82
CA THR A 45 11.34 -29.06 0.59
C THR A 45 12.28 -29.17 1.80
N ILE A 46 12.32 -28.16 2.67
CA ILE A 46 13.15 -28.16 3.89
C ILE A 46 12.50 -29.04 4.98
N GLY A 47 11.19 -29.28 4.90
CA GLY A 47 10.42 -30.04 5.90
C GLY A 47 10.55 -31.56 5.87
N GLY A 48 11.27 -32.14 4.91
CA GLY A 48 11.50 -33.58 4.80
C GLY A 48 10.74 -34.26 3.65
N SER A 49 10.84 -35.60 3.59
CA SER A 49 10.60 -36.45 2.41
C SER A 49 9.17 -36.48 1.86
N ASP A 50 8.21 -35.82 2.51
CA ASP A 50 6.82 -35.79 2.10
C ASP A 50 6.46 -34.36 1.69
N ALA A 51 6.76 -34.00 0.44
CA ALA A 51 6.47 -32.66 -0.12
C ALA A 51 4.99 -32.26 0.00
N ALA A 52 4.10 -33.24 0.22
CA ALA A 52 2.68 -33.06 0.50
C ALA A 52 2.36 -32.68 1.96
N LYS A 53 3.21 -33.02 2.94
CA LYS A 53 3.02 -32.70 4.38
C LYS A 53 3.96 -31.60 4.89
N GLY A 54 5.06 -31.33 4.18
CA GLY A 54 5.98 -30.23 4.49
C GLY A 54 6.47 -30.25 5.95
N LEU A 55 6.57 -29.08 6.58
CA LEU A 55 6.95 -28.91 8.00
C LEU A 55 5.82 -29.23 8.99
N GLY A 56 4.71 -29.81 8.53
CA GLY A 56 3.53 -30.04 9.37
C GLY A 56 3.52 -31.39 10.07
N PHE A 57 2.99 -31.43 11.29
CA PHE A 57 2.79 -32.66 12.06
C PHE A 57 1.38 -32.76 12.62
N ASN A 58 0.92 -33.99 12.83
CA ASN A 58 -0.36 -34.27 13.47
C ASN A 58 -0.18 -34.41 14.99
N ILE A 59 -0.98 -33.70 15.78
CA ILE A 59 -0.96 -33.84 17.25
C ILE A 59 -1.59 -35.16 17.68
N LEU A 60 -2.70 -35.57 17.05
CA LEU A 60 -3.30 -36.90 17.21
C LEU A 60 -3.03 -37.71 15.94
N SER A 61 -2.38 -38.86 16.09
CA SER A 61 -2.17 -39.79 14.97
C SER A 61 -3.52 -40.24 14.41
N ALA A 62 -3.78 -39.94 13.13
CA ALA A 62 -5.00 -40.23 12.37
C ALA A 62 -6.20 -39.26 12.51
N ASN A 63 -6.02 -38.05 13.06
CA ASN A 63 -7.04 -37.00 12.96
C ASN A 63 -6.52 -35.80 12.15
N ASP A 64 -6.95 -35.70 10.89
CA ASP A 64 -6.60 -34.60 9.97
C ASP A 64 -7.04 -33.22 10.48
N ALA A 65 -8.02 -33.14 11.39
CA ALA A 65 -8.42 -31.89 12.02
C ALA A 65 -7.37 -31.36 13.02
N THR A 66 -6.35 -32.16 13.35
CA THR A 66 -5.26 -31.80 14.28
C THR A 66 -3.91 -31.65 13.57
N PHE A 67 -3.94 -31.49 12.24
CA PHE A 67 -2.75 -31.21 11.44
C PHE A 67 -2.31 -29.76 11.63
N LEU A 68 -1.07 -29.55 12.07
CA LEU A 68 -0.48 -28.22 12.20
C LEU A 68 0.43 -27.95 11.00
N ASP A 69 0.03 -27.03 10.13
CA ASP A 69 0.84 -26.59 8.97
C ASP A 69 1.81 -25.46 9.34
N PHE A 70 2.95 -25.81 9.94
CA PHE A 70 4.00 -24.83 10.24
C PHE A 70 4.62 -24.20 8.99
N GLY A 71 4.66 -24.95 7.87
CA GLY A 71 5.16 -24.44 6.60
C GLY A 71 4.27 -23.33 6.05
N GLY A 72 2.94 -23.49 6.17
CA GLY A 72 1.95 -22.48 5.85
C GLY A 72 2.10 -21.20 6.66
N VAL A 73 2.36 -21.31 7.97
CA VAL A 73 2.58 -20.14 8.85
C VAL A 73 3.85 -19.38 8.46
N ILE A 74 4.96 -20.09 8.21
CA ILE A 74 6.22 -19.47 7.78
C ILE A 74 6.05 -18.79 6.43
N ASN A 75 5.38 -19.46 5.47
CA ASN A 75 5.06 -18.87 4.18
C ASN A 75 4.19 -17.61 4.31
N ALA A 76 3.19 -17.61 5.19
CA ALA A 76 2.35 -16.44 5.45
C ALA A 76 3.17 -15.26 6.00
N ALA A 77 4.09 -15.53 6.93
CA ALA A 77 5.00 -14.51 7.46
C ALA A 77 5.92 -13.93 6.37
N ILE A 78 6.49 -14.78 5.50
CA ILE A 78 7.33 -14.36 4.39
C ILE A 78 6.54 -13.54 3.36
N ASN A 79 5.32 -13.99 3.01
CA ASN A 79 4.42 -13.25 2.13
C ASN A 79 4.10 -11.85 2.68
N PHE A 80 3.77 -11.76 3.97
CA PHE A 80 3.53 -10.47 4.62
C PHE A 80 4.74 -9.53 4.51
N VAL A 81 5.95 -10.02 4.79
CA VAL A 81 7.19 -9.24 4.67
C VAL A 81 7.44 -8.81 3.23
N LEU A 82 7.21 -9.69 2.25
CA LEU A 82 7.38 -9.36 0.83
C LEU A 82 6.38 -8.31 0.36
N VAL A 83 5.10 -8.45 0.68
CA VAL A 83 4.07 -7.44 0.36
C VAL A 83 4.47 -6.09 0.95
N ALA A 84 4.83 -6.07 2.24
CA ALA A 84 5.25 -4.85 2.92
C ALA A 84 6.50 -4.23 2.28
N ALA A 85 7.49 -5.05 1.93
CA ALA A 85 8.71 -4.59 1.28
C ALA A 85 8.42 -3.98 -0.09
N VAL A 86 7.62 -4.63 -0.94
CA VAL A 86 7.34 -4.09 -2.28
C VAL A 86 6.51 -2.80 -2.19
N VAL A 87 5.49 -2.75 -1.32
CA VAL A 87 4.72 -1.51 -1.08
C VAL A 87 5.65 -0.39 -0.61
N TYR A 88 6.57 -0.68 0.30
CA TYR A 88 7.53 0.29 0.80
C TYR A 88 8.46 0.81 -0.32
N PHE A 89 9.08 -0.09 -1.08
CA PHE A 89 10.06 0.29 -2.11
C PHE A 89 9.43 0.92 -3.36
N VAL A 90 8.23 0.50 -3.76
CA VAL A 90 7.59 0.97 -5.00
C VAL A 90 6.72 2.20 -4.77
N ILE A 91 6.09 2.34 -3.60
CA ILE A 91 5.16 3.44 -3.33
C ILE A 91 5.75 4.41 -2.32
N VAL A 92 6.13 3.93 -1.14
CA VAL A 92 6.51 4.81 -0.02
C VAL A 92 7.82 5.53 -0.29
N LEU A 93 8.84 4.82 -0.75
CA LEU A 93 10.18 5.38 -0.96
C LEU A 93 10.19 6.45 -2.07
N PRO A 94 9.59 6.24 -3.27
CA PRO A 94 9.50 7.28 -4.30
C PRO A 94 8.70 8.50 -3.84
N VAL A 95 7.57 8.30 -3.16
CA VAL A 95 6.76 9.40 -2.64
C VAL A 95 7.54 10.21 -1.60
N LYS A 96 8.25 9.54 -0.69
CA LYS A 96 9.14 10.23 0.26
C LYS A 96 10.23 11.03 -0.47
N HIS A 97 10.85 10.43 -1.48
CA HIS A 97 11.91 11.09 -2.24
C HIS A 97 11.42 12.33 -3.00
N ILE A 98 10.25 12.26 -3.63
CA ILE A 98 9.60 13.41 -4.29
C ILE A 98 9.23 14.49 -3.27
N GLN A 99 8.65 14.12 -2.14
CA GLN A 99 8.29 15.08 -1.09
C GLN A 99 9.52 15.80 -0.51
N GLU A 100 10.63 15.09 -0.34
CA GLU A 100 11.88 15.70 0.11
C GLU A 100 12.48 16.65 -0.94
N ARG A 101 12.44 16.29 -2.22
CA ARG A 101 12.90 17.18 -3.32
C ARG A 101 12.04 18.44 -3.44
N ARG A 102 10.72 18.32 -3.26
CA ARG A 102 9.81 19.47 -3.17
C ARG A 102 10.13 20.37 -1.98
N LYS A 103 10.37 19.79 -0.80
CA LYS A 103 10.76 20.55 0.41
C LYS A 103 12.11 21.24 0.27
N ARG A 104 13.03 20.70 -0.54
CA ARG A 104 14.34 21.29 -0.84
C ARG A 104 14.29 22.33 -1.98
N GLY A 105 13.12 22.58 -2.58
CA GLY A 105 12.98 23.56 -3.68
C GLY A 105 13.65 23.11 -4.99
N GLU A 106 13.93 21.82 -5.15
CA GLU A 106 14.71 21.27 -6.28
C GLU A 106 13.84 20.89 -7.49
N GLU A 107 12.51 21.02 -7.41
CA GLU A 107 11.58 20.75 -8.52
C GLU A 107 11.13 22.07 -9.18
N ALA A 108 11.79 22.43 -10.29
CA ALA A 108 11.30 23.43 -11.24
C ALA A 108 10.25 22.80 -12.17
N GLY A 109 9.01 22.69 -11.69
CA GLY A 109 7.83 22.45 -12.51
C GLY A 109 6.80 23.55 -12.26
N PRO A 110 5.85 23.82 -13.17
CA PRO A 110 4.84 24.85 -12.96
C PRO A 110 3.86 24.39 -11.88
N THR A 111 4.24 24.57 -10.62
CA THR A 111 3.31 24.50 -9.50
C THR A 111 2.49 25.77 -9.52
N GLU A 112 1.19 25.64 -9.72
CA GLU A 112 0.27 26.66 -9.23
C GLU A 112 0.66 26.96 -7.76
N PRO A 113 0.76 28.23 -7.38
CA PRO A 113 1.14 28.60 -6.03
C PRO A 113 0.21 27.89 -5.05
N THR A 114 0.79 27.25 -4.05
CA THR A 114 0.01 26.52 -3.05
C THR A 114 -0.96 27.47 -2.37
N ASP A 115 -2.10 26.98 -1.91
CA ASP A 115 -3.08 27.82 -1.18
C ASP A 115 -2.44 28.58 -0.02
N VAL A 116 -1.43 27.98 0.63
CA VAL A 116 -0.67 28.61 1.71
C VAL A 116 0.21 29.75 1.21
N GLU A 117 0.86 29.60 0.04
CA GLU A 117 1.64 30.66 -0.59
C GLU A 117 0.73 31.81 -1.03
N LEU A 118 -0.39 31.52 -1.70
CA LEU A 118 -1.39 32.51 -2.10
C LEU A 118 -1.95 33.27 -0.88
N LEU A 119 -2.28 32.56 0.19
CA LEU A 119 -2.77 33.20 1.43
C LEU A 119 -1.68 34.05 2.10
N THR A 120 -0.42 33.65 1.98
CA THR A 120 0.72 34.44 2.47
C THR A 120 0.87 35.72 1.65
N GLU A 121 0.82 35.63 0.32
CA GLU A 121 0.84 36.79 -0.58
C GLU A 121 -0.34 37.73 -0.31
N ILE A 122 -1.56 37.20 -0.19
CA ILE A 122 -2.76 37.98 0.13
C ILE A 122 -2.60 38.69 1.47
N ARG A 123 -2.10 38.01 2.52
CA ARG A 123 -1.84 38.61 3.83
C ARG A 123 -0.84 39.76 3.72
N ASP A 124 0.22 39.57 2.96
CA ASP A 124 1.29 40.55 2.84
C ASP A 124 0.82 41.77 2.01
N LEU A 125 0.01 41.55 0.97
CA LEU A 125 -0.67 42.60 0.22
C LEU A 125 -1.66 43.39 1.10
N LEU A 126 -2.45 42.71 1.93
CA LEU A 126 -3.38 43.35 2.87
C LEU A 126 -2.66 44.21 3.92
N ARG A 127 -1.56 43.71 4.48
CA ARG A 127 -0.71 44.49 5.41
C ARG A 127 -0.12 45.73 4.73
N ALA A 128 0.37 45.58 3.50
CA ALA A 128 0.92 46.70 2.74
C ALA A 128 -0.16 47.75 2.41
N GLN A 129 -1.40 47.33 2.16
CA GLN A 129 -2.53 48.23 1.93
C GLN A 129 -2.96 48.96 3.21
N GLN A 130 -2.98 48.27 4.35
CA GLN A 130 -3.33 48.85 5.65
C GLN A 130 -2.32 49.91 6.10
N ASN A 131 -1.02 49.66 5.88
CA ASN A 131 0.05 50.62 6.18
C ASN A 131 0.04 51.87 5.29
N ARG A 132 -0.61 51.83 4.12
CA ARG A 132 -0.74 52.99 3.21
C ARG A 132 -1.94 53.89 3.54
N GLN A 133 -2.87 53.42 4.36
CA GLN A 133 -4.09 54.15 4.73
C GLN A 133 -4.04 54.76 6.14
N GLY A 134 -2.96 54.52 6.89
CA GLY A 134 -2.70 55.09 8.22
C GLY A 134 -1.71 56.24 8.20
#